data_AF-A0A1Q5HGA7-F1
#
_entry.id   AF-A0A1Q5HGA7-F1
#
_cell.length_a   1.000
_cell.length_b   1.000
_cell.length_c   1.000
_cell.angle_alpha   90.00
_cell.angle_beta   90.00
_cell.angle_gamma   90.00
#
_symmetry.space_group_name_H-M   'P 1'
#
loop_
_entity.id
_entity.type
_entity.pdbx_description
1 polymer ?
#
loop_
_entity_poly.entity_id
_entity_poly.type
_entity_poly.pdbx_seq_one_letter_code
_entity_poly.pdbx_strand_id
1 'polypeptide(L)'
;MAELLLHLTEGPLWEAARGIGTYEMSTRGRTLHEEGFIHCSLPHQLDGVAEMLYGAGSRAGASDQDLVVLVIDPDRLPVPVRYEPAVPGGEDFPHIYGPVPVDAVVEVRPWPRGGGECA
;
A
#
# COMPACT_ATOMS: atom_id res chain seq x y z
N MET A 1 -10.32 13.88 -11.79
CA MET A 1 -10.44 12.92 -10.68
C MET A 1 -9.25 12.03 -10.82
N ALA A 2 -8.21 12.22 -10.01
CA ALA A 2 -7.04 11.38 -10.08
C ALA A 2 -7.40 9.94 -9.68
N GLU A 3 -6.67 8.98 -10.23
CA GLU A 3 -6.86 7.57 -9.89
C GLU A 3 -6.34 7.32 -8.46
N LEU A 4 -7.14 6.65 -7.63
CA LEU A 4 -6.78 6.36 -6.24
C LEU A 4 -5.66 5.31 -6.21
N LEU A 5 -4.65 5.56 -5.38
CA LEU A 5 -3.50 4.69 -5.21
C LEU A 5 -3.76 3.75 -4.03
N LEU A 6 -3.33 2.50 -4.14
CA LEU A 6 -3.44 1.53 -3.06
C LEU A 6 -2.06 1.17 -2.53
N HIS A 7 -1.90 1.18 -1.22
CA HIS A 7 -0.67 0.73 -0.57
C HIS A 7 -0.99 -0.38 0.42
N LEU A 8 -0.37 -1.55 0.26
CA LEU A 8 -0.54 -2.69 1.15
C LEU A 8 0.51 -2.63 2.26
N THR A 9 0.05 -2.66 3.51
CA THR A 9 0.90 -2.59 4.70
C THR A 9 0.34 -3.45 5.83
N GLU A 10 1.14 -3.64 6.87
CA GLU A 10 0.68 -4.16 8.15
C GLU A 10 -0.10 -3.08 8.93
N GLY A 11 -1.23 -3.46 9.51
CA GLY A 11 -2.13 -2.64 10.32
C GLY A 11 -1.44 -1.95 11.50
N PRO A 12 -0.58 -2.64 12.27
CA PRO A 12 0.20 -1.98 13.33
C PRO A 12 1.11 -0.85 12.83
N LEU A 13 1.67 -0.98 11.62
CA LEU A 13 2.50 0.08 11.02
C LEU A 13 1.66 1.28 10.63
N TRP A 14 0.47 1.03 10.08
CA TRP A 14 -0.48 2.09 9.76
C TRP A 14 -0.95 2.83 11.03
N GLU A 15 -1.35 2.10 12.08
CA GLU A 15 -1.80 2.72 13.33
C GLU A 15 -0.68 3.54 14.00
N ALA A 16 0.58 3.08 13.93
CA ALA A 16 1.72 3.88 14.38
C ALA A 16 1.86 5.18 13.56
N ALA A 17 1.74 5.11 12.23
CA ALA A 17 1.77 6.27 11.35
C ALA A 17 0.62 7.25 11.63
N ARG A 18 -0.57 6.77 12.01
CA ARG A 18 -1.68 7.63 12.46
C ARG A 18 -1.34 8.43 13.70
N GLY A 19 -0.60 7.84 14.64
CA GLY A 19 -0.11 8.54 15.83
C GLY A 19 0.91 9.64 15.51
N ILE A 20 1.75 9.42 14.48
CA ILE A 20 2.80 10.35 14.05
C ILE A 20 2.24 11.42 13.10
N GLY A 21 1.22 11.09 12.31
CA GLY A 21 0.63 11.94 11.27
C GLY A 21 1.18 11.73 9.85
N THR A 22 2.22 10.89 9.70
CA THR A 22 2.82 10.56 8.40
C THR A 22 3.21 9.09 8.33
N TYR A 23 3.09 8.51 7.14
CA TYR A 23 3.47 7.14 6.81
C TYR A 23 4.72 7.16 5.93
N GLU A 24 5.75 6.44 6.36
CA GLU A 24 7.10 6.49 5.78
C GLU A 24 7.65 5.10 5.42
N MET A 25 6.80 4.08 5.31
CA MET A 25 7.25 2.77 4.83
C MET A 25 7.08 2.69 3.33
N SER A 26 8.07 2.12 2.64
CA SER A 26 8.05 1.95 1.19
C SER A 26 7.34 0.66 0.79
N THR A 27 7.76 -0.43 1.42
CA THR A 27 7.25 -1.79 1.18
C THR A 27 7.57 -2.64 2.42
N ARG A 28 7.22 -3.92 2.40
CA ARG A 28 7.43 -4.83 3.52
C ARG A 28 8.89 -4.83 3.98
N GLY A 29 9.13 -4.32 5.19
CA GLY A 29 10.47 -4.28 5.80
C GLY A 29 11.43 -3.23 5.23
N ARG A 30 10.94 -2.27 4.43
CA ARG A 30 11.75 -1.16 3.89
C ARG A 30 11.07 0.18 4.13
N THR A 31 11.85 1.15 4.55
CA THR A 31 11.40 2.53 4.75
C THR A 31 11.58 3.37 3.48
N LEU A 32 10.85 4.49 3.40
CA LEU A 32 11.02 5.53 2.40
C LEU A 32 12.47 6.03 2.35
N HIS A 33 13.19 6.07 3.47
CA HIS A 33 14.59 6.49 3.50
C HIS A 33 15.53 5.48 2.83
N GLU A 34 15.19 4.19 2.84
CA GLU A 34 16.01 3.15 2.23
C GLU A 34 15.80 3.06 0.71
N GLU A 35 14.57 3.24 0.22
CA GLU A 35 14.25 3.13 -1.21
C GLU A 35 14.15 4.47 -1.93
N GLY A 36 13.80 5.54 -1.23
CA GLY A 36 13.62 6.89 -1.77
C GLY A 36 12.20 7.20 -2.28
N PHE A 37 11.31 6.21 -2.31
CA PHE A 37 9.89 6.36 -2.68
C PHE A 37 9.04 5.30 -1.96
N ILE A 38 7.71 5.43 -2.00
CA ILE A 38 6.75 4.48 -1.45
C ILE A 38 6.06 3.73 -2.60
N HIS A 39 6.11 2.40 -2.55
CA HIS A 39 5.48 1.54 -3.56
C HIS A 39 3.98 1.53 -3.38
N CYS A 40 3.24 2.07 -4.34
CA CYS A 40 1.80 1.91 -4.43
C CYS A 40 1.44 0.98 -5.57
N SER A 41 0.16 0.63 -5.64
CA SER A 41 -0.39 -0.31 -6.60
C SER A 41 -1.78 0.14 -7.01
N LEU A 42 -2.19 -0.25 -8.20
CA LEU A 42 -3.55 -0.07 -8.66
C LEU A 42 -4.46 -1.21 -8.16
N PRO A 43 -5.80 -1.03 -8.16
CA PRO A 43 -6.73 -2.05 -7.71
C PRO A 43 -6.56 -3.43 -8.37
N HIS A 44 -6.12 -3.48 -9.63
CA HIS A 44 -5.87 -4.73 -10.36
C HIS A 44 -4.50 -5.35 -10.05
N GLN A 45 -3.53 -4.55 -9.60
CA GLN A 45 -2.17 -4.98 -9.25
C GLN A 45 -2.05 -5.53 -7.83
N LEU A 46 -2.92 -5.04 -6.93
CA LEU A 46 -2.87 -5.32 -5.50
C LEU A 46 -2.77 -6.81 -5.18
N ASP A 47 -3.46 -7.64 -5.94
CA ASP A 47 -3.51 -9.08 -5.71
C ASP A 47 -2.17 -9.77 -5.97
N GLY A 48 -1.49 -9.41 -7.06
CA GLY A 48 -0.15 -9.90 -7.37
C GLY A 48 0.89 -9.38 -6.38
N VAL A 49 0.75 -8.13 -5.93
CA VAL A 49 1.64 -7.52 -4.94
C VAL A 49 1.49 -8.17 -3.57
N ALA A 50 0.26 -8.48 -3.14
CA ALA A 50 0.01 -9.20 -1.90
C ALA A 50 0.67 -10.59 -1.90
N GLU A 51 0.49 -11.35 -2.98
CA GLU A 51 1.12 -12.66 -3.12
C GLU A 51 2.66 -12.56 -3.16
N MET A 52 3.20 -11.55 -3.85
CA MET A 52 4.65 -11.34 -3.96
C MET A 52 5.29 -10.96 -2.62
N LEU A 53 4.69 -10.04 -1.87
CA LEU A 53 5.27 -9.50 -0.63
C LEU A 53 4.95 -10.36 0.59
N TYR A 54 3.74 -10.92 0.68
CA TYR A 54 3.22 -11.63 1.85
C TYR A 54 2.99 -13.12 1.62
N GLY A 55 3.13 -13.60 0.38
CA GLY A 55 2.92 -15.00 0.00
C GLY A 55 1.45 -15.30 -0.30
N ALA A 56 1.21 -16.47 -0.89
CA ALA A 56 -0.14 -16.92 -1.31
C ALA A 56 -1.15 -17.01 -0.14
N GLY A 57 -0.67 -17.20 1.10
CA GLY A 57 -1.51 -17.23 2.30
C GLY A 57 -2.21 -15.90 2.61
N SER A 58 -1.69 -14.78 2.10
CA SER A 58 -2.28 -13.45 2.31
C SER A 58 -3.65 -13.28 1.64
N ARG A 59 -3.90 -13.99 0.53
CA ARG A 59 -5.22 -14.00 -0.13
C ARG A 59 -6.25 -14.84 0.62
N ALA A 60 -5.80 -15.90 1.29
CA ALA A 60 -6.67 -16.85 1.98
C ALA A 60 -7.06 -16.40 3.40
N GLY A 61 -6.61 -15.23 3.85
CA GLY A 61 -6.82 -14.77 5.23
C GLY A 61 -6.07 -15.62 6.26
N ALA A 62 -5.14 -16.47 5.80
CA ALA A 62 -4.32 -17.33 6.62
C ALA A 62 -3.04 -16.62 7.10
N SER A 63 -2.83 -15.38 6.68
CA SER A 63 -1.80 -14.52 7.25
C SER A 63 -2.22 -14.11 8.66
N ASP A 64 -1.43 -14.48 9.66
CA ASP A 64 -1.49 -13.94 11.03
C ASP A 64 -1.15 -12.43 11.08
N GLN A 65 -0.74 -11.88 9.93
CA GLN A 65 -0.43 -10.48 9.76
C GLN A 65 -1.74 -9.75 9.49
N ASP A 66 -2.13 -8.88 10.41
CA ASP A 66 -3.25 -7.95 10.27
C ASP A 66 -2.91 -6.98 9.13
N LEU A 67 -3.19 -7.36 7.88
CA LEU A 67 -2.84 -6.57 6.70
C LEU A 67 -3.96 -5.59 6.37
N VAL A 68 -3.57 -4.38 5.94
CA VAL A 68 -4.48 -3.33 5.53
C VAL A 68 -4.03 -2.69 4.23
N VAL A 69 -5.01 -2.26 3.44
CA VAL A 69 -4.84 -1.51 2.19
C VAL A 69 -5.19 -0.07 2.48
N LEU A 70 -4.22 0.82 2.34
CA LEU A 70 -4.41 2.26 2.40
C LEU A 70 -4.84 2.74 1.02
N VAL A 71 -5.97 3.43 0.95
CA VAL A 71 -6.45 4.11 -0.26
C VAL A 71 -6.01 5.56 -0.16
N ILE A 72 -5.07 5.94 -1.02
CA ILE A 72 -4.41 7.24 -1.03
C ILE A 72 -4.94 8.07 -2.19
N ASP A 73 -5.37 9.29 -1.88
CA ASP A 73 -5.74 10.29 -2.88
C ASP A 73 -4.50 11.10 -3.28
N PRO A 74 -4.00 10.94 -4.53
CA PRO A 74 -2.82 11.66 -4.98
C PRO A 74 -3.05 13.18 -5.11
N ASP A 75 -4.30 13.66 -5.22
CA ASP A 75 -4.61 15.10 -5.22
C ASP A 75 -4.34 15.74 -3.84
N ARG A 76 -4.23 14.93 -2.77
CA ARG A 76 -3.90 15.36 -1.40
C ARG A 76 -2.43 15.19 -1.04
N LEU A 77 -1.62 14.62 -1.93
CA LEU A 77 -0.21 14.40 -1.66
C LEU A 77 0.58 15.69 -1.89
N PRO A 78 1.45 16.09 -0.95
CA PRO A 78 2.35 17.23 -1.15
C PRO A 78 3.54 16.89 -2.06
N VAL A 79 3.62 15.65 -2.55
CA VAL A 79 4.76 15.08 -3.25
C VAL A 79 4.33 14.46 -4.58
N PRO A 80 5.21 14.43 -5.60
CA PRO A 80 4.85 13.90 -6.90
C PRO A 80 4.73 12.37 -6.87
N VAL A 81 3.75 11.88 -7.63
CA VAL A 81 3.58 10.45 -7.92
C VAL A 81 4.09 10.19 -9.33
N ARG A 82 4.89 9.14 -9.51
CA ARG A 82 5.37 8.70 -10.82
C ARG A 82 4.95 7.26 -11.06
N TYR A 83 4.59 6.96 -12.31
CA TYR A 83 4.25 5.61 -12.73
C TYR A 83 5.49 5.04 -13.40
N GLU A 84 6.08 4.01 -12.79
CA GLU A 84 7.31 3.40 -13.26
C GLU A 84 7.20 1.88 -13.21
N PRO A 85 7.76 1.18 -14.19
CA PRO A 85 7.63 -0.27 -14.26
C PRO A 85 8.52 -0.93 -13.21
N ALA A 86 7.94 -1.84 -12.41
CA ALA A 86 8.70 -2.57 -11.37
C ALA A 86 9.79 -3.48 -11.97
N VAL A 87 9.61 -3.91 -13.23
CA VAL A 87 10.59 -4.70 -14.00
C VAL A 87 10.68 -4.16 -15.43
N PRO A 88 11.82 -4.29 -16.12
CA PRO A 88 11.96 -3.83 -17.49
C PRO A 88 10.90 -4.47 -18.41
N GLY A 89 10.00 -3.65 -18.97
CA GLY A 89 8.90 -4.10 -19.84
C GLY A 89 7.67 -4.63 -19.08
N GLY A 90 7.61 -4.45 -17.76
CA GLY A 90 6.44 -4.75 -16.93
C GLY A 90 5.39 -3.64 -16.94
N GLU A 91 4.34 -3.85 -16.16
CA GLU A 91 3.30 -2.85 -15.92
C GLU A 91 3.84 -1.73 -15.02
N ASP A 92 3.31 -0.50 -15.22
CA ASP A 92 3.69 0.65 -14.43
C ASP A 92 3.03 0.62 -13.04
N PHE A 93 3.84 0.84 -12.00
CA PHE A 93 3.40 0.95 -10.63
C PHE A 93 3.53 2.40 -10.16
N PRO A 94 2.55 2.93 -9.41
CA PRO A 94 2.65 4.25 -8.84
C PRO A 94 3.66 4.28 -7.69
N HIS A 95 4.63 5.17 -7.76
CA HIS A 95 5.64 5.45 -6.74
C HIS A 95 5.47 6.86 -6.21
N ILE A 96 5.32 6.99 -4.89
CA ILE A 96 5.21 8.28 -4.20
C ILE A 96 6.58 8.69 -3.71
N TYR A 97 7.12 9.80 -4.23
CA TYR A 97 8.46 10.28 -3.88
C TYR A 97 8.46 11.16 -2.62
N GLY A 98 7.99 10.60 -1.52
CA GLY A 98 8.01 11.26 -0.20
C GLY A 98 7.02 10.65 0.80
N PRO A 99 6.94 11.24 2.01
CA PRO A 99 6.09 10.72 3.07
C PRO A 99 4.62 10.93 2.74
N VAL A 100 3.79 9.94 3.07
CA VAL A 100 2.34 10.01 2.86
C VAL A 100 1.69 10.57 4.13
N PRO A 101 1.12 11.78 4.09
CA PRO A 101 0.36 12.29 5.24
C PRO A 101 -0.88 11.43 5.44
N VAL A 102 -1.26 11.18 6.70
CA VAL A 102 -2.44 10.35 6.99
C VAL A 102 -3.75 10.96 6.48
N ASP A 103 -3.79 12.27 6.25
CA ASP A 103 -4.92 12.99 5.65
C ASP A 103 -5.10 12.70 4.15
N ALA A 104 -4.03 12.28 3.46
CA ALA A 104 -4.11 11.81 2.09
C ALA A 104 -4.69 10.40 1.98
N VAL A 105 -4.71 9.64 3.07
CA VAL A 105 -5.37 8.33 3.13
C VAL A 105 -6.86 8.54 3.33
N VAL A 106 -7.63 8.40 2.26
CA VAL A 106 -9.08 8.62 2.27
C VAL A 106 -9.87 7.42 2.77
N GLU A 107 -9.28 6.22 2.71
CA GLU A 107 -9.92 4.99 3.18
C GLU A 107 -8.88 3.95 3.56
N VAL A 108 -9.22 3.08 4.51
CA VAL A 108 -8.38 1.96 4.94
C VAL A 108 -9.24 0.70 4.92
N ARG A 109 -8.78 -0.33 4.21
CA ARG A 109 -9.52 -1.59 4.03
C ARG A 109 -8.70 -2.75 4.62
N PRO A 110 -9.32 -3.72 5.31
CA PRO A 110 -8.62 -4.94 5.69
C PRO A 110 -8.24 -5.77 4.45
N TRP A 111 -7.10 -6.47 4.53
CA TRP A 111 -6.63 -7.43 3.53
C TRP A 111 -6.48 -8.84 4.14
N PRO A 112 -6.99 -9.89 3.48
CA PRO A 112 -7.77 -9.85 2.24
C PRO A 112 -9.12 -9.17 2.47
N ARG A 113 -9.72 -8.66 1.38
CA ARG A 113 -11.06 -8.04 1.43
C ARG A 113 -12.05 -9.10 1.91
N GLY A 114 -12.34 -9.08 3.21
CA GLY A 114 -13.17 -10.04 3.94
C GLY A 114 -13.50 -11.32 3.17
N GLY A 115 -12.76 -12.38 3.44
CA GLY A 115 -13.32 -13.72 3.30
C GLY A 115 -14.53 -13.81 4.21
N GLY A 116 -15.70 -13.47 3.68
CA GLY A 116 -16.96 -13.86 4.25
C GLY A 116 -17.07 -15.38 4.13
N GLU A 117 -16.42 -16.10 5.03
CA GLU A 117 -16.77 -17.47 5.34
C GLU A 117 -17.44 -17.45 6.71
N CYS A 118 -18.74 -17.18 6.68
CA CYS A 118 -19.62 -17.81 7.65
C CYS A 118 -19.58 -19.32 7.38
N ALA A 119 -18.94 -20.08 8.28
CA ALA A 119 -19.22 -21.51 8.51
C ALA A 119 -18.65 -21.95 9.86
#